data_AF-A0A177QJD5-F1
#
_entry.id   AF-A0A177QJD5-F1
#
_cell.length_a   1.000
_cell.length_b   1.000
_cell.length_c   1.000
_cell.angle_alpha   90.00
_cell.angle_beta   90.00
_cell.angle_gamma   90.00
#
_symmetry.space_group_name_H-M   'P 1'
#
loop_
_entity.id
_entity.type
_entity.pdbx_description
1 polymer ?
#
loop_
_entity_poly.entity_id
_entity_poly.type
_entity_poly.pdbx_seq_one_letter_code
_entity_poly.pdbx_strand_id
1 'polypeptide(L)'
;MKNRWAAFAIGLFFSLLIPVNQTMATEVKLHIPPVFQERPSWCWAAVGEMVFKYYYVPVIHRTDYQCGIVQGRKLCTERPNCLECDLPAGDEATMVNMLEQYPLLATLGGAAGAIALTVQSKDGTLSEAEVKGELDHGRPIIVGVSPKGFKVDDISQHMALIVGYDDSSGELVLTVNDPFPFEDDRFMWIGTPYPRTKVSGANDGQYEIRLEKFRSKLKWAKTMYGITCTGQGCPSENLEVAHGPAGKDDREVTQIVLAASAGDFKTLRTGHKAVNADTGTTWRSNITFSGANECLVRDKDDHHGANWSCMFRFDDRPEADIAVKDIVDRSRKSLPIGWIGTDLDVDSDAELYTKTDKFSANKPGNNSVIRVYFIDTKKDGRVKVYLSVENN
;
A
#
# COMPACT_ATOMS: atom_id res chain seq x y z
N MET A 1 -68.17 -64.61 10.11
CA MET A 1 -66.74 -64.73 10.49
C MET A 1 -65.95 -63.94 9.45
N LYS A 2 -65.42 -62.74 9.79
CA LYS A 2 -64.01 -62.48 10.20
C LYS A 2 -63.03 -62.97 9.10
N ASN A 3 -62.27 -62.14 8.37
CA ASN A 3 -61.41 -61.03 8.79
C ASN A 3 -61.09 -60.03 7.66
N ARG A 4 -60.97 -58.75 8.04
CA ARG A 4 -60.22 -57.67 7.38
C ARG A 4 -58.73 -57.85 7.71
N TRP A 5 -57.78 -57.53 6.83
CA TRP A 5 -56.48 -56.90 7.21
C TRP A 5 -55.91 -56.12 6.02
N ALA A 6 -55.48 -54.90 6.31
CA ALA A 6 -54.87 -53.93 5.40
C ALA A 6 -53.37 -54.18 5.23
N ALA A 7 -52.76 -53.67 4.15
CA ALA A 7 -51.34 -53.34 4.12
C ALA A 7 -51.10 -52.06 3.31
N PHE A 8 -50.53 -51.10 4.02
CA PHE A 8 -50.14 -49.75 3.62
C PHE A 8 -48.86 -49.75 2.76
N ALA A 9 -48.78 -48.76 1.86
CA ALA A 9 -47.65 -47.91 1.46
C ALA A 9 -46.20 -48.46 1.53
N ILE A 10 -45.44 -48.22 0.45
CA ILE A 10 -44.13 -47.52 0.48
C ILE A 10 -43.98 -46.81 -0.88
N GLY A 11 -44.27 -45.51 -0.91
CA GLY A 11 -43.86 -44.61 -1.98
C GLY A 11 -42.43 -44.20 -1.72
N LEU A 12 -41.53 -44.63 -2.58
CA LEU A 12 -40.09 -44.38 -2.52
C LEU A 12 -39.80 -42.92 -2.91
N PHE A 13 -39.97 -41.98 -1.98
CA PHE A 13 -39.42 -40.62 -2.09
C PHE A 13 -37.91 -40.69 -1.87
N PHE A 14 -37.15 -40.94 -2.94
CA PHE A 14 -35.72 -40.65 -2.99
C PHE A 14 -35.55 -39.13 -3.00
N SER A 15 -35.56 -38.52 -1.81
CA SER A 15 -35.13 -37.14 -1.62
C SER A 15 -33.66 -37.06 -2.01
N LEU A 16 -33.39 -36.54 -3.20
CA LEU A 16 -32.07 -36.14 -3.65
C LEU A 16 -31.52 -35.11 -2.65
N LEU A 17 -30.72 -35.58 -1.69
CA LEU A 17 -29.86 -34.75 -0.87
C LEU A 17 -28.76 -34.20 -1.78
N ILE A 18 -29.09 -33.18 -2.56
CA ILE A 18 -28.08 -32.38 -3.24
C ILE A 18 -27.33 -31.65 -2.13
N PRO A 19 -26.01 -31.87 -1.95
CA PRO A 19 -25.23 -31.09 -1.02
C PRO A 19 -25.35 -29.63 -1.43
N VAL A 20 -26.08 -28.85 -0.65
CA VAL A 20 -26.04 -27.40 -0.73
C VAL A 20 -24.69 -27.01 -0.18
N ASN A 21 -23.69 -26.90 -1.06
CA ASN A 21 -22.44 -26.23 -0.73
C ASN A 21 -22.81 -24.79 -0.44
N GLN A 22 -23.01 -24.49 0.86
CA GLN A 22 -23.03 -23.12 1.34
C GLN A 22 -21.61 -22.59 1.15
N THR A 23 -21.35 -22.01 -0.03
CA THR A 23 -20.23 -21.10 -0.22
C THR A 23 -20.45 -19.97 0.78
N MET A 24 -19.69 -20.04 1.88
CA MET A 24 -19.64 -18.97 2.86
C MET A 24 -19.22 -17.70 2.12
N ALA A 25 -19.87 -16.59 2.46
CA ALA A 25 -19.38 -15.26 2.11
C ALA A 25 -17.88 -15.16 2.45
N THR A 26 -17.09 -14.66 1.51
CA THR A 26 -15.64 -14.53 1.61
C THR A 26 -15.20 -13.10 1.27
N GLU A 27 -14.24 -12.61 2.04
CA GLU A 27 -13.49 -11.40 1.72
C GLU A 27 -12.03 -11.82 1.54
N VAL A 28 -11.44 -11.38 0.44
CA VAL A 28 -10.03 -11.63 0.09
C VAL A 28 -9.40 -10.32 -0.33
N LYS A 29 -8.30 -9.96 0.32
CA LYS A 29 -7.56 -8.74 0.00
C LYS A 29 -6.06 -9.00 0.08
N LEU A 30 -5.38 -8.77 -1.04
CA LEU A 30 -3.93 -8.81 -1.13
C LEU A 30 -3.36 -7.57 -0.44
N HIS A 31 -2.28 -7.74 0.32
CA HIS A 31 -1.60 -6.65 1.00
C HIS A 31 -0.72 -5.86 0.02
N ILE A 32 -1.36 -5.11 -0.88
CA ILE A 32 -0.72 -4.26 -1.88
C ILE A 32 -1.14 -2.81 -1.60
N PRO A 33 -0.25 -1.98 -1.02
CA PRO A 33 -0.54 -0.57 -0.81
C PRO A 33 -0.76 0.18 -2.13
N PRO A 34 -1.69 1.14 -2.20
CA PRO A 34 -1.84 1.99 -3.37
C PRO A 34 -0.63 2.90 -3.57
N VAL A 35 -0.33 3.20 -4.84
CA VAL A 35 0.77 4.07 -5.27
C VAL A 35 0.25 5.06 -6.30
N PHE A 36 0.42 6.36 -6.04
CA PHE A 36 0.08 7.40 -7.01
C PHE A 36 1.09 7.47 -8.15
N GLN A 37 0.61 7.77 -9.35
CA GLN A 37 1.47 8.07 -10.49
C GLN A 37 2.25 9.37 -10.27
N GLU A 38 3.55 9.34 -10.51
CA GLU A 38 4.41 10.53 -10.35
C GLU A 38 4.20 11.56 -11.46
N ARG A 39 3.75 11.11 -12.63
CA ARG A 39 3.54 11.93 -13.82
C ARG A 39 2.18 11.67 -14.47
N PRO A 40 1.62 12.67 -15.17
CA PRO A 40 0.55 12.41 -16.12
C PRO A 40 0.97 11.28 -17.08
N SER A 41 0.06 10.35 -17.38
CA SER A 41 0.30 9.16 -18.24
C SER A 41 1.15 8.01 -17.66
N TRP A 42 1.61 8.10 -16.40
CA TRP A 42 2.43 7.04 -15.76
C TRP A 42 1.64 6.05 -14.91
N CYS A 43 0.33 5.93 -15.12
CA CYS A 43 -0.51 4.95 -14.42
C CYS A 43 0.02 3.52 -14.58
N TRP A 44 0.52 3.15 -15.77
CA TRP A 44 1.15 1.85 -16.02
C TRP A 44 2.43 1.62 -15.20
N ALA A 45 3.26 2.65 -15.02
CA ALA A 45 4.49 2.55 -14.23
C ALA A 45 4.20 2.45 -12.74
N ALA A 46 3.21 3.19 -12.23
CA ALA A 46 2.74 3.10 -10.85
C ALA A 46 2.10 1.74 -10.54
N VAL A 47 1.30 1.18 -11.47
CA VAL A 47 0.80 -0.20 -11.35
C VAL A 47 1.95 -1.20 -11.39
N GLY A 48 2.94 -0.99 -12.25
CA GLY A 48 4.17 -1.79 -12.28
C GLY A 48 4.90 -1.79 -10.94
N GLU A 49 5.07 -0.62 -10.33
CA GLU A 49 5.65 -0.48 -9.00
C GLU A 49 4.88 -1.28 -7.94
N MET A 50 3.55 -1.20 -7.92
CA MET A 50 2.72 -1.97 -6.98
C MET A 50 2.95 -3.48 -7.14
N VAL A 51 2.97 -3.98 -8.38
CA VAL A 51 3.20 -5.40 -8.68
C VAL A 51 4.63 -5.82 -8.35
N PHE A 52 5.63 -5.02 -8.69
CA PHE A 52 7.03 -5.33 -8.41
C PHE A 52 7.33 -5.35 -6.91
N LYS A 53 6.78 -4.41 -6.13
CA LYS A 53 6.88 -4.46 -4.66
C LYS A 53 6.23 -5.71 -4.08
N TYR A 54 5.05 -6.09 -4.59
CA TYR A 54 4.34 -7.29 -4.14
C TYR A 54 5.14 -8.58 -4.39
N TYR A 55 5.85 -8.68 -5.52
CA TYR A 55 6.69 -9.83 -5.85
C TYR A 55 8.17 -9.67 -5.48
N TYR A 56 8.52 -8.69 -4.63
CA TYR A 56 9.89 -8.39 -4.21
C TYR A 56 10.90 -8.16 -5.35
N VAL A 57 10.43 -7.72 -6.52
CA VAL A 57 11.28 -7.35 -7.65
C VAL A 57 12.01 -6.04 -7.28
N PRO A 58 13.35 -6.01 -7.27
CA PRO A 58 14.08 -4.81 -6.85
C PRO A 58 13.99 -3.69 -7.89
N VAL A 59 14.40 -2.47 -7.51
CA VAL A 59 14.56 -1.36 -8.46
C VAL A 59 15.87 -1.49 -9.23
N ILE A 60 15.86 -1.26 -10.55
CA ILE A 60 17.06 -1.31 -11.44
C ILE A 60 18.18 -0.33 -11.01
N HIS A 61 17.90 0.67 -10.19
CA HIS A 61 18.88 1.68 -9.78
C HIS A 61 18.54 2.30 -8.41
N ARG A 62 19.42 3.17 -7.89
CA ARG A 62 19.15 3.98 -6.66
C ARG A 62 18.00 4.99 -6.82
N THR A 63 17.30 4.99 -7.94
CA THR A 63 16.11 5.81 -8.23
C THR A 63 14.86 5.20 -7.59
N ASP A 64 13.72 5.88 -7.69
CA ASP A 64 12.41 5.30 -7.39
C ASP A 64 11.98 4.27 -8.46
N TYR A 65 10.92 3.50 -8.18
CA TYR A 65 10.43 2.45 -9.08
C TYR A 65 9.95 3.00 -10.42
N GLN A 66 9.09 4.02 -10.44
CA GLN A 66 8.47 4.49 -11.69
C GLN A 66 9.52 5.06 -12.64
N CYS A 67 10.44 5.84 -12.11
CA CYS A 67 11.62 6.32 -12.82
C CYS A 67 12.48 5.16 -13.34
N GLY A 68 12.79 4.18 -12.48
CA GLY A 68 13.57 3.00 -12.84
C GLY A 68 12.91 2.15 -13.93
N ILE A 69 11.60 1.98 -13.89
CA ILE A 69 10.78 1.29 -14.90
C ILE A 69 10.92 1.97 -16.25
N VAL A 70 10.72 3.28 -16.25
CA VAL A 70 10.79 4.09 -17.46
C VAL A 70 12.21 4.09 -18.05
N GLN A 71 13.24 4.22 -17.21
CA GLN A 71 14.65 4.20 -17.63
C GLN A 71 15.09 2.82 -18.14
N GLY A 72 14.71 1.74 -17.45
CA GLY A 72 15.06 0.37 -17.81
C GLY A 72 14.56 -0.02 -19.20
N ARG A 73 13.44 0.56 -19.63
CA ARG A 73 12.87 0.38 -20.97
C ARG A 73 13.45 1.33 -22.02
N LYS A 74 14.46 2.14 -21.68
CA LYS A 74 15.09 3.16 -22.55
C LYS A 74 14.09 4.14 -23.15
N LEU A 75 12.96 4.36 -22.48
CA LEU A 75 11.94 5.29 -22.94
C LEU A 75 12.40 6.75 -22.77
N CYS A 76 13.28 7.00 -21.79
CA CYS A 76 13.96 8.27 -21.56
C CYS A 76 15.28 8.40 -22.36
N THR A 77 15.27 8.15 -23.67
CA THR A 77 16.52 8.25 -24.47
C THR A 77 17.22 9.60 -24.24
N GLU A 78 18.52 9.54 -23.93
CA GLU A 78 19.46 10.67 -23.77
C GLU A 78 19.34 11.50 -22.47
N ARG A 79 18.41 11.19 -21.55
CA ARG A 79 18.26 11.97 -20.31
C ARG A 79 18.49 11.13 -19.04
N PRO A 80 19.44 11.51 -18.17
CA PRO A 80 19.68 10.81 -16.91
C PRO A 80 18.56 11.05 -15.88
N ASN A 81 17.74 12.09 -16.06
CA ASN A 81 16.59 12.40 -15.22
C ASN A 81 15.29 11.95 -15.88
N CYS A 82 14.52 11.11 -15.19
CA CYS A 82 13.17 10.74 -15.66
C CYS A 82 12.15 11.89 -15.55
N LEU A 83 12.54 13.01 -14.93
CA LEU A 83 11.70 14.19 -14.74
C LEU A 83 11.24 14.83 -16.05
N GLU A 84 12.00 14.64 -17.12
CA GLU A 84 11.75 15.27 -18.43
C GLU A 84 11.32 14.26 -19.50
N CYS A 85 10.89 13.07 -19.08
CA CYS A 85 10.43 12.04 -19.99
C CYS A 85 8.94 12.23 -20.27
N ASP A 86 8.65 12.81 -21.42
CA ASP A 86 7.31 12.87 -21.96
C ASP A 86 7.03 11.56 -22.71
N LEU A 87 6.21 10.71 -22.11
CA LEU A 87 5.94 9.37 -22.63
C LEU A 87 4.45 9.18 -22.88
N PRO A 88 4.10 8.47 -23.98
CA PRO A 88 2.73 8.07 -24.19
C PRO A 88 2.27 7.18 -23.04
N ALA A 89 0.96 7.16 -22.80
CA ALA A 89 0.35 6.17 -21.93
C ALA A 89 0.78 4.76 -22.38
N GLY A 90 1.30 3.96 -21.46
CA GLY A 90 1.67 2.58 -21.74
C GLY A 90 0.46 1.79 -22.20
N ASP A 91 0.62 1.01 -23.27
CA ASP A 91 -0.38 0.08 -23.76
C ASP A 91 -0.22 -1.31 -23.11
N GLU A 92 -1.07 -2.26 -23.51
CA GLU A 92 -1.05 -3.62 -22.98
C GLU A 92 0.29 -4.32 -23.25
N ALA A 93 0.81 -4.21 -24.47
CA ALA A 93 2.10 -4.80 -24.86
C ALA A 93 3.24 -4.20 -24.03
N THR A 94 3.20 -2.90 -23.77
CA THR A 94 4.11 -2.21 -22.86
C THR A 94 4.07 -2.80 -21.45
N MET A 95 2.88 -3.02 -20.90
CA MET A 95 2.72 -3.55 -19.55
C MET A 95 3.23 -4.99 -19.45
N VAL A 96 2.85 -5.86 -20.39
CA VAL A 96 3.33 -7.26 -20.44
C VAL A 96 4.85 -7.30 -20.55
N ASN A 97 5.40 -6.56 -21.51
CA ASN A 97 6.86 -6.48 -21.69
C ASN A 97 7.56 -5.93 -20.45
N MET A 98 6.99 -4.93 -19.79
CA MET A 98 7.54 -4.40 -18.55
C MET A 98 7.56 -5.47 -17.45
N LEU A 99 6.46 -6.18 -17.22
CA LEU A 99 6.37 -7.20 -16.17
C LEU A 99 7.37 -8.34 -16.39
N GLU A 100 7.57 -8.78 -17.63
CA GLU A 100 8.46 -9.90 -17.95
C GLU A 100 9.94 -9.49 -18.01
N GLN A 101 10.26 -8.31 -18.54
CA GLN A 101 11.65 -7.91 -18.79
C GLN A 101 12.27 -7.11 -17.64
N TYR A 102 11.48 -6.33 -16.91
CA TYR A 102 12.01 -5.49 -15.82
C TYR A 102 12.70 -6.31 -14.73
N PRO A 103 12.15 -7.45 -14.24
CA PRO A 103 12.82 -8.26 -13.22
C PRO A 103 14.21 -8.76 -13.64
N LEU A 104 14.38 -9.09 -14.92
CA LEU A 104 15.67 -9.52 -15.49
C LEU A 104 16.69 -8.38 -15.46
N LEU A 105 16.26 -7.17 -15.82
CA LEU A 105 17.10 -5.97 -15.77
C LEU A 105 17.43 -5.55 -14.34
N ALA A 106 16.50 -5.73 -13.41
CA ALA A 106 16.67 -5.35 -12.00
C ALA A 106 17.60 -6.29 -11.23
N THR A 107 17.73 -7.53 -11.69
CA THR A 107 18.59 -8.55 -11.08
C THR A 107 19.98 -8.63 -11.71
N LEU A 108 20.19 -8.00 -12.88
CA LEU A 108 21.50 -7.86 -13.54
C LEU A 108 22.46 -7.02 -12.67
N GLY A 109 23.12 -7.66 -11.71
CA GLY A 109 24.13 -7.07 -10.83
C GLY A 109 23.92 -7.30 -9.31
N GLY A 110 22.87 -8.02 -8.90
CA GLY A 110 22.52 -8.23 -7.49
C GLY A 110 22.52 -9.68 -7.03
N ALA A 111 22.66 -9.89 -5.71
CA ALA A 111 22.56 -11.20 -5.04
C ALA A 111 21.11 -11.70 -4.87
N ALA A 112 20.11 -10.90 -5.26
CA ALA A 112 18.72 -11.35 -5.36
C ALA A 112 18.64 -12.36 -6.50
N GLY A 113 18.41 -13.64 -6.18
CA GLY A 113 18.32 -14.70 -7.18
C GLY A 113 17.30 -14.34 -8.26
N ALA A 114 17.49 -14.88 -9.47
CA ALA A 114 16.75 -14.50 -10.67
C ALA A 114 15.22 -14.56 -10.47
N ILE A 115 14.60 -13.43 -10.12
CA ILE A 115 13.14 -13.29 -10.11
C ILE A 115 12.70 -13.13 -11.56
N ALA A 116 11.75 -13.95 -11.98
CA ALA A 116 11.08 -13.83 -13.26
C ALA A 116 9.57 -13.80 -13.03
N LEU A 117 8.90 -12.83 -13.65
CA LEU A 117 7.45 -12.78 -13.69
C LEU A 117 6.96 -13.24 -15.06
N THR A 118 5.86 -13.97 -15.07
CA THR A 118 5.08 -14.24 -16.29
C THR A 118 3.70 -13.63 -16.14
N VAL A 119 3.06 -13.27 -17.24
CA VAL A 119 1.72 -12.70 -17.22
C VAL A 119 0.93 -13.16 -18.45
N GLN A 120 -0.38 -13.34 -18.27
CA GLN A 120 -1.32 -13.55 -19.37
C GLN A 120 -2.07 -12.26 -19.62
N SER A 121 -2.45 -12.02 -20.88
CA SER A 121 -3.28 -10.89 -21.24
C SER A 121 -4.45 -11.30 -22.12
N LYS A 122 -5.57 -10.59 -21.99
CA LYS A 122 -6.75 -10.78 -22.85
C LYS A 122 -7.54 -9.50 -23.03
N ASP A 123 -8.21 -9.43 -24.17
CA ASP A 123 -9.27 -8.45 -24.42
C ASP A 123 -10.49 -8.71 -23.52
N GLY A 124 -11.12 -7.63 -23.09
CA GLY A 124 -12.31 -7.66 -22.25
C GLY A 124 -12.02 -7.91 -20.78
N THR A 125 -13.02 -8.48 -20.09
CA THR A 125 -13.09 -8.57 -18.63
C THR A 125 -13.03 -10.00 -18.15
N LEU A 126 -12.56 -10.23 -16.92
CA LEU A 126 -12.74 -11.52 -16.23
C LEU A 126 -14.17 -11.67 -15.70
N SER A 127 -14.70 -12.88 -15.71
CA SER A 127 -15.91 -13.29 -14.98
C SER A 127 -15.72 -13.21 -13.46
N GLU A 128 -16.80 -13.25 -12.69
CA GLU A 128 -16.72 -13.26 -11.22
C GLU A 128 -15.86 -14.42 -10.70
N ALA A 129 -16.07 -15.63 -11.22
CA ALA A 129 -15.30 -16.81 -10.82
C ALA A 129 -13.81 -16.68 -11.18
N GLU A 130 -13.48 -16.10 -12.33
CA GLU A 130 -12.08 -15.83 -12.71
C GLU A 130 -11.44 -14.77 -11.80
N VAL A 131 -12.17 -13.71 -11.42
CA VAL A 131 -11.66 -12.69 -10.50
C VAL A 131 -11.34 -13.29 -9.13
N LYS A 132 -12.29 -14.04 -8.55
CA LYS A 132 -12.08 -14.74 -7.27
C LYS A 132 -10.90 -15.70 -7.38
N GLY A 133 -10.89 -16.51 -8.45
CA GLY A 133 -9.82 -17.46 -8.71
C GLY A 133 -8.43 -16.82 -8.76
N GLU A 134 -8.25 -15.66 -9.37
CA GLU A 134 -6.94 -14.98 -9.35
C GLU A 134 -6.56 -14.51 -7.94
N LEU A 135 -7.48 -13.83 -7.25
CA LEU A 135 -7.21 -13.23 -5.95
C LEU A 135 -7.03 -14.28 -4.83
N ASP A 136 -7.78 -15.38 -4.88
CA ASP A 136 -7.66 -16.53 -3.96
C ASP A 136 -6.29 -17.20 -4.06
N HIS A 137 -5.68 -17.18 -5.24
CA HIS A 137 -4.32 -17.69 -5.45
C HIS A 137 -3.24 -16.61 -5.22
N GLY A 138 -3.59 -15.48 -4.59
CA GLY A 138 -2.63 -14.44 -4.28
C GLY A 138 -2.16 -13.64 -5.51
N ARG A 139 -2.88 -13.64 -6.63
CA ARG A 139 -2.47 -12.96 -7.86
C ARG A 139 -3.30 -11.69 -8.09
N PRO A 140 -2.68 -10.49 -8.11
CA PRO A 140 -3.39 -9.27 -8.45
C PRO A 140 -3.73 -9.23 -9.95
N ILE A 141 -4.78 -8.47 -10.30
CA ILE A 141 -5.25 -8.35 -11.69
C ILE A 141 -5.03 -6.92 -12.16
N ILE A 142 -4.28 -6.74 -13.24
CA ILE A 142 -4.12 -5.41 -13.86
C ILE A 142 -5.23 -5.22 -14.88
N VAL A 143 -5.83 -4.03 -14.86
CA VAL A 143 -6.99 -3.72 -15.70
C VAL A 143 -6.77 -2.43 -16.47
N GLY A 144 -7.02 -2.50 -17.77
CA GLY A 144 -7.10 -1.35 -18.64
C GLY A 144 -8.53 -0.81 -18.68
N VAL A 145 -8.67 0.46 -18.31
CA VAL A 145 -9.96 1.16 -18.17
C VAL A 145 -9.96 2.47 -18.94
N SER A 146 -11.16 2.91 -19.34
CA SER A 146 -11.41 4.19 -20.02
C SER A 146 -12.61 4.89 -19.37
N PRO A 147 -12.41 5.56 -18.21
CA PRO A 147 -13.46 6.28 -17.52
C PRO A 147 -14.14 7.32 -18.41
N LYS A 148 -15.43 7.57 -18.17
CA LYS A 148 -16.16 8.63 -18.89
C LYS A 148 -15.46 9.99 -18.73
N GLY A 149 -15.31 10.73 -19.82
CA GLY A 149 -14.64 12.04 -19.86
C GLY A 149 -13.41 12.08 -20.76
N PHE A 150 -12.88 10.91 -21.12
CA PHE A 150 -11.75 10.78 -22.05
C PHE A 150 -12.24 10.34 -23.45
N LYS A 151 -11.60 10.88 -24.50
CA LYS A 151 -12.22 11.09 -25.84
C LYS A 151 -12.12 9.93 -26.83
N VAL A 152 -11.43 8.85 -26.53
CA VAL A 152 -11.19 7.76 -27.51
C VAL A 152 -11.82 6.46 -27.01
N ASP A 153 -12.82 5.96 -27.74
CA ASP A 153 -13.41 4.63 -27.51
C ASP A 153 -12.41 3.54 -27.94
N ASP A 154 -12.47 2.36 -27.31
CA ASP A 154 -11.66 1.15 -27.57
C ASP A 154 -10.14 1.21 -27.30
N ILE A 155 -9.59 2.35 -26.86
CA ILE A 155 -8.23 2.43 -26.32
C ILE A 155 -8.32 2.60 -24.80
N SER A 156 -7.70 1.67 -24.07
CA SER A 156 -7.50 1.82 -22.62
C SER A 156 -6.69 3.08 -22.35
N GLN A 157 -7.26 4.04 -21.66
CA GLN A 157 -6.61 5.32 -21.37
C GLN A 157 -5.92 5.33 -20.02
N HIS A 158 -6.23 4.35 -19.17
CA HIS A 158 -5.76 4.29 -17.81
C HIS A 158 -5.58 2.85 -17.35
N MET A 159 -4.73 2.64 -16.35
CA MET A 159 -4.50 1.34 -15.73
C MET A 159 -4.72 1.43 -14.23
N ALA A 160 -5.38 0.42 -13.69
CA ALA A 160 -5.57 0.22 -12.25
C ALA A 160 -5.23 -1.23 -11.88
N LEU A 161 -5.18 -1.51 -10.57
CA LEU A 161 -4.86 -2.83 -10.04
C LEU A 161 -5.99 -3.31 -9.13
N ILE A 162 -6.63 -4.42 -9.47
CA ILE A 162 -7.57 -5.09 -8.57
C ILE A 162 -6.75 -5.93 -7.60
N VAL A 163 -6.95 -5.69 -6.30
CA VAL A 163 -6.18 -6.28 -5.20
C VAL A 163 -7.05 -7.05 -4.22
N GLY A 164 -8.38 -7.08 -4.41
CA GLY A 164 -9.27 -7.81 -3.51
C GLY A 164 -10.70 -7.84 -3.98
N TYR A 165 -11.51 -8.64 -3.28
CA TYR A 165 -12.94 -8.70 -3.44
C TYR A 165 -13.65 -8.95 -2.10
N ASP A 166 -14.91 -8.52 -2.01
CA ASP A 166 -15.87 -8.85 -0.96
C ASP A 166 -17.17 -9.30 -1.63
N ASP A 167 -17.60 -10.54 -1.38
CA ASP A 167 -18.89 -11.07 -1.86
C ASP A 167 -19.92 -11.28 -0.74
N SER A 168 -19.64 -10.79 0.47
CA SER A 168 -20.47 -11.00 1.66
C SER A 168 -21.86 -10.39 1.55
N SER A 169 -22.01 -9.37 0.72
CA SER A 169 -23.29 -8.70 0.46
C SER A 169 -24.18 -9.42 -0.58
N GLY A 170 -23.70 -10.52 -1.17
CA GLY A 170 -24.36 -11.21 -2.29
C GLY A 170 -24.11 -10.58 -3.66
N GLU A 171 -23.39 -9.46 -3.71
CA GLU A 171 -22.82 -8.89 -4.93
C GLU A 171 -21.30 -8.78 -4.78
N LEU A 172 -20.55 -9.07 -5.85
CA LEU A 172 -19.09 -8.93 -5.83
C LEU A 172 -18.67 -7.45 -5.85
N VAL A 173 -18.08 -6.99 -4.74
CA VAL A 173 -17.41 -5.71 -4.62
C VAL A 173 -15.91 -5.93 -4.80
N LEU A 174 -15.28 -5.15 -5.67
CA LEU A 174 -13.84 -5.19 -5.92
C LEU A 174 -13.13 -4.15 -5.06
N THR A 175 -11.93 -4.48 -4.56
CA THR A 175 -10.96 -3.51 -4.05
C THR A 175 -9.95 -3.19 -5.15
N VAL A 176 -9.80 -1.91 -5.48
CA VAL A 176 -9.02 -1.42 -6.62
C VAL A 176 -8.05 -0.34 -6.17
N ASN A 177 -6.75 -0.53 -6.41
CA ASN A 177 -5.76 0.53 -6.32
C ASN A 177 -5.71 1.26 -7.67
N ASP A 178 -6.07 2.53 -7.67
CA ASP A 178 -6.02 3.40 -8.84
C ASP A 178 -4.95 4.47 -8.63
N PRO A 179 -3.91 4.52 -9.49
CA PRO A 179 -2.78 5.42 -9.30
C PRO A 179 -3.13 6.89 -9.60
N PHE A 180 -4.30 7.18 -10.17
CA PHE A 180 -4.67 8.57 -10.47
C PHE A 180 -5.08 9.31 -9.18
N PRO A 181 -4.47 10.47 -8.87
CA PRO A 181 -4.73 11.17 -7.62
C PRO A 181 -6.03 12.01 -7.70
N PHE A 182 -7.20 11.35 -7.75
CA PHE A 182 -8.51 12.02 -7.83
C PHE A 182 -8.78 13.01 -6.68
N GLU A 183 -8.11 12.79 -5.56
CA GLU A 183 -8.26 13.55 -4.32
C GLU A 183 -7.31 14.76 -4.24
N ASP A 184 -6.41 14.91 -5.21
CA ASP A 184 -5.56 16.09 -5.31
C ASP A 184 -6.38 17.27 -5.85
N ASP A 185 -6.25 18.43 -5.20
CA ASP A 185 -6.97 19.66 -5.54
C ASP A 185 -6.87 20.03 -7.04
N ARG A 186 -5.77 19.64 -7.69
CA ARG A 186 -5.52 19.88 -9.12
C ARG A 186 -6.48 19.11 -10.03
N PHE A 187 -7.05 18.00 -9.55
CA PHE A 187 -7.88 17.08 -10.34
C PHE A 187 -9.31 16.91 -9.79
N MET A 188 -9.66 17.55 -8.67
CA MET A 188 -11.01 17.51 -8.10
C MET A 188 -12.11 17.86 -9.10
N TRP A 189 -11.84 18.71 -10.09
CA TRP A 189 -12.79 19.11 -11.12
C TRP A 189 -13.19 17.96 -12.08
N ILE A 190 -12.35 16.93 -12.21
CA ILE A 190 -12.66 15.72 -13.00
C ILE A 190 -13.63 14.81 -12.23
N GLY A 191 -13.50 14.78 -10.90
CA GLY A 191 -14.23 13.90 -10.01
C GLY A 191 -13.76 12.45 -10.09
N THR A 192 -13.97 11.70 -9.01
CA THR A 192 -13.69 10.26 -9.00
C THR A 192 -14.78 9.48 -9.76
N PRO A 193 -14.40 8.56 -10.66
CA PRO A 193 -15.37 7.70 -11.33
C PRO A 193 -15.88 6.57 -10.41
N TYR A 194 -15.25 6.39 -9.25
CA TYR A 194 -15.64 5.44 -8.21
C TYR A 194 -16.78 6.05 -7.36
N PRO A 195 -17.95 5.42 -7.29
CA PRO A 195 -19.08 5.95 -6.54
C PRO A 195 -18.77 5.91 -5.03
N ARG A 196 -18.92 7.05 -4.31
CA ARG A 196 -18.72 7.23 -2.85
C ARG A 196 -18.66 5.91 -2.08
N THR A 197 -17.46 5.37 -1.99
CA THR A 197 -17.16 4.07 -1.41
C THR A 197 -17.21 4.17 0.11
N LYS A 198 -17.33 3.05 0.80
CA LYS A 198 -16.93 3.00 2.21
C LYS A 198 -15.42 3.25 2.21
N VAL A 199 -15.05 4.51 2.42
CA VAL A 199 -13.66 4.92 2.58
C VAL A 199 -13.22 4.39 3.95
N SER A 200 -12.66 3.19 4.01
CA SER A 200 -12.03 2.68 5.23
C SER A 200 -10.67 3.38 5.39
N GLY A 201 -10.65 4.54 6.03
CA GLY A 201 -9.41 5.32 6.24
C GLY A 201 -9.11 6.26 5.07
N ALA A 202 -8.42 7.36 5.37
CA ALA A 202 -8.26 8.52 4.51
C ALA A 202 -7.71 8.19 3.10
N ASN A 203 -8.59 8.17 2.08
CA ASN A 203 -8.34 8.50 0.67
C ASN A 203 -6.87 8.37 0.18
N ASP A 204 -6.38 7.14 0.05
CA ASP A 204 -4.98 6.81 -0.27
C ASP A 204 -4.77 6.25 -1.69
N GLY A 205 -5.80 6.31 -2.55
CA GLY A 205 -5.76 5.75 -3.92
C GLY A 205 -6.33 4.33 -4.02
N GLN A 206 -6.97 3.82 -2.95
CA GLN A 206 -7.71 2.57 -2.96
C GLN A 206 -9.24 2.80 -2.94
N TYR A 207 -9.97 2.06 -3.77
CA TYR A 207 -11.40 2.25 -4.01
C TYR A 207 -12.14 0.91 -4.01
N GLU A 208 -13.39 0.93 -3.53
CA GLU A 208 -14.30 -0.21 -3.62
C GLU A 208 -15.34 -0.03 -4.74
N ILE A 209 -15.63 -1.06 -5.53
CA ILE A 209 -16.62 -0.91 -6.60
C ILE A 209 -17.22 -2.24 -7.01
N ARG A 210 -18.54 -2.29 -7.11
CA ARG A 210 -19.26 -3.47 -7.62
C ARG A 210 -18.72 -3.86 -9.00
N LEU A 211 -18.44 -5.15 -9.22
CA LEU A 211 -17.85 -5.66 -10.46
C LEU A 211 -18.59 -5.16 -11.71
N GLU A 212 -19.92 -5.24 -11.73
CA GLU A 212 -20.71 -4.77 -12.88
C GLU A 212 -20.63 -3.25 -13.11
N LYS A 213 -20.49 -2.46 -12.03
CA LYS A 213 -20.25 -1.02 -12.13
C LYS A 213 -18.83 -0.72 -12.61
N PHE A 214 -17.85 -1.50 -12.17
CA PHE A 214 -16.48 -1.38 -12.65
C PHE A 214 -16.40 -1.58 -14.17
N ARG A 215 -16.96 -2.71 -14.65
CA ARG A 215 -17.03 -3.00 -16.09
C ARG A 215 -17.73 -1.91 -16.89
N SER A 216 -18.92 -1.49 -16.45
CA SER A 216 -19.77 -0.57 -17.23
C SER A 216 -19.37 0.90 -17.10
N LYS A 217 -18.96 1.38 -15.92
CA LYS A 217 -18.61 2.80 -15.70
C LYS A 217 -17.18 3.12 -16.08
N LEU A 218 -16.23 2.25 -15.75
CA LEU A 218 -14.83 2.45 -16.10
C LEU A 218 -14.48 1.89 -17.47
N LYS A 219 -15.42 1.23 -18.17
CA LYS A 219 -15.19 0.59 -19.46
C LYS A 219 -13.97 -0.33 -19.42
N TRP A 220 -13.98 -1.31 -18.52
CA TRP A 220 -12.90 -2.31 -18.43
C TRP A 220 -12.79 -3.06 -19.76
N ALA A 221 -11.69 -2.84 -20.47
CA ALA A 221 -11.48 -3.31 -21.85
C ALA A 221 -10.29 -4.25 -22.01
N LYS A 222 -9.31 -4.21 -21.09
CA LYS A 222 -8.11 -5.05 -21.14
C LYS A 222 -7.84 -5.67 -19.78
N THR A 223 -7.36 -6.91 -19.77
CA THR A 223 -6.99 -7.63 -18.54
C THR A 223 -5.59 -8.18 -18.68
N MET A 224 -4.74 -7.98 -17.67
CA MET A 224 -3.58 -8.83 -17.45
C MET A 224 -3.73 -9.57 -16.11
N TYR A 225 -3.55 -10.88 -16.16
CA TYR A 225 -3.87 -11.81 -15.07
C TYR A 225 -2.91 -13.01 -15.12
N GLY A 226 -3.04 -13.96 -14.20
CA GLY A 226 -2.15 -15.12 -14.16
C GLY A 226 -0.71 -14.71 -13.89
N ILE A 227 -0.51 -13.62 -13.14
CA ILE A 227 0.83 -13.14 -12.81
C ILE A 227 1.48 -14.16 -11.87
N THR A 228 2.53 -14.83 -12.33
CA THR A 228 3.27 -15.79 -11.50
C THR A 228 4.71 -15.33 -11.31
N CYS A 229 5.29 -15.67 -10.17
CA CYS A 229 6.67 -15.39 -9.83
C CYS A 229 7.45 -16.68 -9.73
N THR A 230 8.60 -16.76 -10.40
CA THR A 230 9.54 -17.88 -10.29
C THR A 230 10.94 -17.36 -9.94
N GLY A 231 11.71 -18.15 -9.19
CA GLY A 231 13.06 -17.80 -8.76
C GLY A 231 13.25 -17.74 -7.25
N GLN A 232 14.51 -17.64 -6.81
CA GLN A 232 14.87 -17.68 -5.38
C GLN A 232 14.43 -16.44 -4.58
N GLY A 233 14.10 -15.33 -5.26
CA GLY A 233 13.63 -14.09 -4.62
C GLY A 233 12.10 -13.94 -4.58
N CYS A 234 11.35 -14.90 -5.14
CA CYS A 234 9.90 -14.83 -5.10
C CYS A 234 9.37 -15.07 -3.68
N PRO A 235 8.24 -14.44 -3.31
CA PRO A 235 7.53 -14.81 -2.09
C PRO A 235 7.27 -16.31 -2.09
N SER A 236 7.46 -17.00 -0.96
CA SER A 236 6.96 -18.37 -0.83
C SER A 236 5.45 -18.37 -1.10
N GLU A 237 4.94 -19.38 -1.82
CA GLU A 237 3.55 -19.47 -2.33
C GLU A 237 2.42 -19.26 -1.30
N ASN A 238 2.74 -19.16 -0.01
CA ASN A 238 1.83 -18.83 1.09
C ASN A 238 1.98 -17.37 1.54
N LEU A 239 1.82 -16.40 0.64
CA LEU A 239 1.50 -15.05 1.08
C LEU A 239 0.09 -15.12 1.70
N GLU A 240 0.03 -15.14 3.03
CA GLU A 240 -1.23 -15.22 3.78
C GLU A 240 -2.20 -14.16 3.26
N VAL A 241 -3.26 -14.61 2.58
CA VAL A 241 -4.48 -13.85 2.39
C VAL A 241 -4.92 -13.42 3.78
N ALA A 242 -4.88 -12.11 4.04
CA ALA A 242 -5.16 -11.57 5.36
C ALA A 242 -6.64 -11.76 5.70
N HIS A 243 -6.97 -12.90 6.31
CA HIS A 243 -8.30 -13.14 6.86
C HIS A 243 -8.40 -12.48 8.25
N GLY A 244 -9.08 -11.34 8.35
CA GLY A 244 -9.73 -10.90 9.59
C GLY A 244 -9.49 -9.44 10.04
N PRO A 245 -10.47 -8.82 10.73
CA PRO A 245 -10.51 -7.39 11.00
C PRO A 245 -9.75 -6.99 12.29
N ALA A 246 -8.99 -5.90 12.19
CA ALA A 246 -8.58 -4.93 13.21
C ALA A 246 -8.13 -5.42 14.61
N GLY A 247 -6.83 -5.26 14.88
CA GLY A 247 -6.23 -5.36 16.23
C GLY A 247 -4.69 -5.37 16.29
N LYS A 248 -3.99 -5.37 15.13
CA LYS A 248 -2.52 -5.49 14.99
C LYS A 248 -1.76 -4.18 14.71
N ASP A 249 -2.47 -3.12 14.33
CA ASP A 249 -1.90 -1.97 13.61
C ASP A 249 -0.74 -1.26 14.32
N ASP A 250 -0.88 -0.86 15.59
CA ASP A 250 0.16 -0.03 16.23
C ASP A 250 1.48 -0.78 16.51
N ARG A 251 1.41 -2.09 16.79
CA ARG A 251 2.60 -2.93 17.04
C ARG A 251 3.31 -3.23 15.74
N GLU A 252 2.56 -3.50 14.69
CA GLU A 252 3.06 -3.71 13.34
C GLU A 252 3.69 -2.43 12.79
N VAL A 253 3.04 -1.26 12.96
CA VAL A 253 3.61 0.05 12.61
C VAL A 253 4.90 0.33 13.37
N THR A 254 4.94 0.08 14.68
CA THR A 254 6.17 0.28 15.47
C THR A 254 7.27 -0.68 15.02
N GLN A 255 6.94 -1.94 14.76
CA GLN A 255 7.89 -2.93 14.22
C GLN A 255 8.36 -2.60 12.80
N ILE A 256 7.50 -2.03 11.96
CA ILE A 256 7.84 -1.55 10.61
C ILE A 256 8.77 -0.35 10.69
N VAL A 257 8.52 0.61 11.59
CA VAL A 257 9.39 1.77 11.84
C VAL A 257 10.75 1.33 12.41
N LEU A 258 10.76 0.31 13.27
CA LEU A 258 11.97 -0.28 13.84
C LEU A 258 12.76 -1.16 12.84
N ALA A 259 12.07 -1.89 11.97
CA ALA A 259 12.68 -2.68 10.90
C ALA A 259 13.25 -1.76 9.80
N ALA A 260 12.52 -0.70 9.44
CA ALA A 260 12.98 0.33 8.51
C ALA A 260 14.32 0.94 8.97
N SER A 261 14.43 1.27 10.27
CA SER A 261 15.63 1.89 10.86
C SER A 261 16.83 0.95 10.98
N ALA A 262 16.69 -0.36 10.75
CA ALA A 262 17.82 -1.31 10.73
C ALA A 262 18.59 -1.35 9.39
N GLY A 263 18.25 -0.48 8.42
CA GLY A 263 18.92 -0.40 7.11
C GLY A 263 18.00 -0.70 5.91
N ASP A 264 16.74 -1.06 6.15
CA ASP A 264 15.74 -1.38 5.12
C ASP A 264 14.96 -0.15 4.60
N PHE A 265 15.30 1.07 5.03
CA PHE A 265 14.67 2.31 4.55
C PHE A 265 14.71 2.54 3.02
N LYS A 266 15.49 1.77 2.26
CA LYS A 266 15.45 1.81 0.79
C LYS A 266 14.13 1.29 0.21
N THR A 267 13.42 0.40 0.89
CA THR A 267 12.23 -0.29 0.35
C THR A 267 10.90 0.29 0.83
N LEU A 268 10.90 1.06 1.92
CA LEU A 268 9.72 1.65 2.57
C LEU A 268 9.22 2.98 1.96
N ARG A 269 9.66 3.31 0.74
CA ARG A 269 9.17 4.47 -0.03
C ARG A 269 7.71 4.23 -0.42
N THR A 270 6.76 4.62 0.42
CA THR A 270 5.32 4.58 0.11
C THR A 270 4.73 5.98 0.25
N GLY A 271 4.20 6.50 -0.87
CA GLY A 271 3.44 7.76 -0.94
C GLY A 271 4.30 9.01 -1.16
N HIS A 272 4.27 9.58 -2.36
CA HIS A 272 5.06 10.77 -2.69
C HIS A 272 4.24 12.06 -2.59
N LYS A 273 4.64 12.95 -1.67
CA LYS A 273 4.48 14.40 -1.80
C LYS A 273 5.70 15.07 -1.18
N ALA A 274 6.57 15.63 -2.02
CA ALA A 274 7.70 16.43 -1.55
C ALA A 274 7.15 17.66 -0.81
N VAL A 275 7.51 17.83 0.46
CA VAL A 275 6.98 18.93 1.29
C VAL A 275 7.83 20.20 1.16
N ASN A 276 9.12 20.09 0.85
CA ASN A 276 10.03 21.24 0.71
C ASN A 276 11.34 20.85 -0.01
N ALA A 277 11.78 21.61 -1.02
CA ALA A 277 13.02 21.37 -1.77
C ALA A 277 14.27 21.94 -1.08
N ASP A 278 14.12 22.93 -0.20
CA ASP A 278 15.23 23.72 0.36
C ASP A 278 15.83 23.11 1.63
N THR A 279 15.18 22.10 2.22
CA THR A 279 15.56 21.51 3.53
C THR A 279 15.96 20.02 3.44
N GLY A 280 16.11 19.49 2.22
CA GLY A 280 16.21 18.06 1.93
C GLY A 280 14.84 17.45 1.62
N THR A 281 14.84 16.26 1.01
CA THR A 281 13.59 15.66 0.53
C THR A 281 12.76 15.11 1.70
N THR A 282 11.74 15.87 2.09
CA THR A 282 10.76 15.46 3.10
C THR A 282 9.57 14.81 2.43
N TRP A 283 9.25 13.58 2.85
CA TRP A 283 8.16 12.74 2.35
C TRP A 283 7.10 12.56 3.44
N ARG A 284 5.84 12.45 3.05
CA ARG A 284 4.76 12.03 3.95
C ARG A 284 4.51 10.54 3.75
N SER A 285 4.66 9.75 4.82
CA SER A 285 4.40 8.31 4.75
C SER A 285 2.90 8.05 4.75
N ASN A 286 2.47 6.97 4.09
CA ASN A 286 1.11 6.42 4.23
C ASN A 286 0.91 5.72 5.59
N ILE A 287 1.97 5.54 6.37
CA ILE A 287 1.89 5.02 7.74
C ILE A 287 1.26 6.09 8.63
N THR A 288 0.13 5.76 9.25
CA THR A 288 -0.54 6.59 10.24
C THR A 288 -0.29 6.03 11.63
N PHE A 289 -0.12 6.92 12.61
CA PHE A 289 -0.06 6.54 14.02
C PHE A 289 -1.31 7.10 14.69
N SER A 290 -2.02 6.28 15.46
CA SER A 290 -3.28 6.71 16.08
C SER A 290 -3.07 7.97 16.94
N GLY A 291 -3.83 9.02 16.64
CA GLY A 291 -3.74 10.35 17.28
C GLY A 291 -2.70 11.30 16.68
N ALA A 292 -1.85 10.84 15.77
CA ALA A 292 -0.89 11.72 15.08
C ALA A 292 -1.59 12.56 14.01
N ASN A 293 -1.24 13.84 13.95
CA ASN A 293 -1.75 14.74 12.91
C ASN A 293 -0.97 14.59 11.61
N GLU A 294 0.32 14.25 11.69
CA GLU A 294 1.18 14.11 10.52
C GLU A 294 2.38 13.21 10.84
N CYS A 295 2.76 12.34 9.90
CA CYS A 295 3.98 11.53 9.99
C CYS A 295 4.83 11.74 8.73
N LEU A 296 6.09 12.12 8.94
CA LEU A 296 7.03 12.52 7.92
C LEU A 296 8.29 11.65 7.97
N VAL A 297 8.82 11.34 6.80
CA VAL A 297 10.14 10.76 6.60
C VAL A 297 11.00 11.83 5.94
N ARG A 298 12.14 12.17 6.53
CA ARG A 298 13.12 13.06 5.94
C ARG A 298 14.30 12.22 5.48
N ASP A 299 14.48 12.16 4.16
CA ASP A 299 15.73 11.67 3.60
C ASP A 299 16.71 12.84 3.61
N LYS A 300 17.77 12.70 4.37
CA LYS A 300 18.85 13.68 4.38
C LYS A 300 19.90 13.10 3.43
N ASP A 301 20.28 13.83 2.39
CA ASP A 301 21.31 13.40 1.42
C ASP A 301 22.72 13.24 2.05
N ASP A 302 22.85 13.29 3.38
CA ASP A 302 24.07 13.09 4.12
C ASP A 302 24.19 11.65 4.68
N HIS A 303 25.38 11.29 5.14
CA HIS A 303 25.73 9.91 5.54
C HIS A 303 24.98 9.40 6.80
N HIS A 304 24.04 10.17 7.34
CA HIS A 304 23.33 9.94 8.61
C HIS A 304 21.92 9.36 8.43
N GLY A 305 21.64 8.72 7.29
CA GLY A 305 20.43 7.94 7.07
C GLY A 305 19.11 8.72 7.06
N ALA A 306 18.01 7.98 6.90
CA ALA A 306 16.66 8.54 6.90
C ALA A 306 16.17 8.82 8.33
N ASN A 307 15.60 9.99 8.56
CA ASN A 307 14.98 10.37 9.82
C ASN A 307 13.47 10.26 9.72
N TRP A 308 12.84 9.56 10.65
CA TRP A 308 11.39 9.47 10.72
C TRP A 308 10.86 10.34 11.86
N SER A 309 9.70 10.97 11.68
CA SER A 309 9.04 11.74 12.73
C SER A 309 7.52 11.73 12.60
N CYS A 310 6.79 11.44 13.67
CA CYS A 310 5.36 11.77 13.78
C CYS A 310 5.15 12.96 14.69
N MET A 311 4.25 13.85 14.27
CA MET A 311 3.82 15.04 15.00
C MET A 311 2.37 14.87 15.49
N PHE A 312 2.19 15.06 16.79
CA PHE A 312 0.90 15.17 17.44
C PHE A 312 0.75 16.63 17.91
N ARG A 313 -0.47 17.18 17.85
CA ARG A 313 -0.72 18.56 18.28
C ARG A 313 -1.83 18.52 19.33
N PHE A 314 -1.60 19.24 20.42
CA PHE A 314 -2.51 19.35 21.55
C PHE A 314 -2.76 20.82 21.86
N ASP A 315 -3.92 21.09 22.45
CA ASP A 315 -4.33 22.45 22.80
C ASP A 315 -3.58 22.96 24.04
N ASP A 316 -3.18 22.06 24.94
CA ASP A 316 -2.39 22.38 26.12
C ASP A 316 -1.40 21.27 26.54
N ARG A 317 -0.55 21.60 27.52
CA ARG A 317 0.50 20.71 28.04
C ARG A 317 -0.02 19.52 28.86
N PRO A 318 -0.99 19.68 29.78
CA PRO A 318 -1.57 18.55 30.49
C PRO A 318 -2.12 17.44 29.58
N GLU A 319 -2.82 17.80 28.50
CA GLU A 319 -3.30 16.84 27.51
C GLU A 319 -2.13 16.13 26.81
N ALA A 320 -1.12 16.89 26.40
CA ALA A 320 0.08 16.36 25.76
C ALA A 320 0.87 15.40 26.67
N ASP A 321 0.95 15.68 27.98
CA ASP A 321 1.60 14.82 28.98
C ASP A 321 0.90 13.47 29.14
N ILE A 322 -0.45 13.45 29.12
CA ILE A 322 -1.24 12.21 29.15
C ILE A 322 -0.96 11.39 27.88
N ALA A 323 -1.01 12.03 26.70
CA ALA A 323 -0.78 11.38 25.42
C ALA A 323 0.65 10.83 25.30
N VAL A 324 1.66 11.58 25.75
CA VAL A 324 3.06 11.10 25.73
C VAL A 324 3.26 9.91 26.62
N LYS A 325 2.67 9.89 27.82
CA LYS A 325 2.77 8.72 28.69
C LYS A 325 2.29 7.45 27.99
N ASP A 326 1.15 7.54 27.30
CA ASP A 326 0.63 6.43 26.50
C ASP A 326 1.57 6.06 25.32
N ILE A 327 2.08 7.04 24.58
CA ILE A 327 3.03 6.82 23.48
C ILE A 327 4.31 6.14 23.99
N VAL A 328 4.85 6.57 25.13
CA VAL A 328 6.06 6.00 25.75
C VAL A 328 5.79 4.57 26.22
N ASP A 329 4.66 4.32 26.87
CA ASP A 329 4.27 2.98 27.31
C ASP A 329 4.09 2.01 26.13
N ARG A 330 3.47 2.47 25.03
CA ARG A 330 3.36 1.70 23.78
C ARG A 330 4.73 1.45 23.16
N SER A 331 5.58 2.48 23.08
CA SER A 331 6.93 2.37 22.50
C SER A 331 7.76 1.34 23.27
N ARG A 332 7.75 1.41 24.60
CA ARG A 332 8.47 0.48 25.48
C ARG A 332 8.04 -0.97 25.28
N LYS A 333 6.72 -1.23 25.21
CA LYS A 333 6.18 -2.59 24.98
C LYS A 333 6.54 -3.15 23.60
N SER A 334 6.82 -2.27 22.65
CA SER A 334 7.13 -2.63 21.27
C SER A 334 8.64 -2.63 20.96
N LEU A 335 9.50 -2.27 21.93
CA LEU A 335 10.95 -2.26 21.71
C LEU A 335 11.46 -3.66 21.34
N PRO A 336 12.34 -3.80 20.34
CA PRO A 336 12.95 -5.07 20.01
C PRO A 336 13.87 -5.56 21.14
N ILE A 337 14.13 -6.87 21.15
CA ILE A 337 15.09 -7.48 22.09
C ILE A 337 16.46 -6.79 21.93
N GLY A 338 17.04 -6.38 23.05
CA GLY A 338 18.35 -5.72 23.12
C GLY A 338 18.32 -4.20 23.01
N TRP A 339 17.15 -3.58 22.81
CA TRP A 339 16.99 -2.13 22.98
C TRP A 339 16.80 -1.78 24.45
N ILE A 340 17.34 -0.63 24.86
CA ILE A 340 17.25 -0.11 26.22
C ILE A 340 16.48 1.20 26.15
N GLY A 341 15.29 1.22 26.73
CA GLY A 341 14.48 2.44 26.89
C GLY A 341 14.83 3.17 28.19
N THR A 342 14.95 4.49 28.11
CA THR A 342 15.24 5.40 29.22
C THR A 342 14.16 6.48 29.25
N ASP A 343 13.47 6.61 30.38
CA ASP A 343 12.60 7.75 30.62
C ASP A 343 13.43 9.00 30.84
N LEU A 344 13.01 10.08 30.21
CA LEU A 344 13.63 11.38 30.31
C LEU A 344 12.59 12.37 30.82
N ASP A 345 13.05 13.44 31.44
CA ASP A 345 12.23 14.62 31.71
C ASP A 345 13.18 15.82 31.77
N VAL A 346 13.89 16.03 30.66
CA VAL A 346 14.95 17.03 30.58
C VAL A 346 14.49 18.16 29.68
N ASP A 347 14.35 19.33 30.28
CA ASP A 347 14.04 20.57 29.56
C ASP A 347 15.31 21.18 28.95
N SER A 348 15.17 21.62 27.71
CA SER A 348 16.10 22.53 27.05
C SER A 348 15.32 23.75 26.56
N ASP A 349 15.61 24.90 27.16
CA ASP A 349 14.97 26.16 26.83
C ASP A 349 15.68 26.86 25.66
N ALA A 350 14.88 27.29 24.69
CA ALA A 350 15.27 28.22 23.64
C ALA A 350 14.42 29.50 23.74
N GLU A 351 14.83 30.54 23.02
CA GLU A 351 14.16 31.85 23.02
C GLU A 351 12.69 31.73 22.57
N LEU A 352 12.41 30.83 21.61
CA LEU A 352 11.09 30.70 20.97
C LEU A 352 10.26 29.49 21.42
N TYR A 353 10.88 28.52 22.10
CA TYR A 353 10.22 27.29 22.53
C TYR A 353 10.96 26.65 23.70
N THR A 354 10.27 25.76 24.40
CA THR A 354 10.88 24.83 25.36
C THR A 354 10.76 23.42 24.78
N LYS A 355 11.88 22.72 24.65
CA LYS A 355 11.90 21.32 24.25
C LYS A 355 12.07 20.46 25.50
N THR A 356 11.25 19.43 25.65
CA THR A 356 11.37 18.49 26.77
C THR A 356 11.53 17.08 26.23
N ASP A 357 12.69 16.46 26.44
CA ASP A 357 12.89 15.05 26.09
C ASP A 357 12.20 14.16 27.14
N LYS A 358 11.35 13.23 26.68
CA LYS A 358 10.48 12.39 27.53
C LYS A 358 10.86 10.92 27.52
N PHE A 359 11.42 10.46 26.42
CA PHE A 359 11.88 9.09 26.28
C PHE A 359 12.97 9.00 25.24
N SER A 360 13.94 8.13 25.49
CA SER A 360 14.94 7.73 24.52
C SER A 360 15.10 6.22 24.56
N ALA A 361 15.20 5.57 23.41
CA ALA A 361 15.63 4.18 23.34
C ALA A 361 16.79 4.04 22.37
N ASN A 362 17.77 3.23 22.74
CA ASN A 362 18.91 2.91 21.89
C ASN A 362 19.26 1.43 21.98
N LYS A 363 19.99 0.93 20.98
CA LYS A 363 20.56 -0.41 21.00
C LYS A 363 22.08 -0.30 21.18
N PRO A 364 22.67 -0.89 22.23
CA PRO A 364 24.11 -0.88 22.41
C PRO A 364 24.86 -1.40 21.18
N GLY A 365 25.86 -0.65 20.71
CA GLY A 365 26.63 -0.98 19.51
C GLY A 365 25.97 -0.60 18.19
N ASN A 366 24.81 0.05 18.21
CA ASN A 366 24.19 0.66 17.04
C ASN A 366 23.99 2.17 17.25
N ASN A 367 24.02 2.93 16.17
CA ASN A 367 23.84 4.38 16.18
C ASN A 367 22.37 4.83 16.08
N SER A 368 21.43 3.88 16.13
CA SER A 368 20.00 4.14 16.08
C SER A 368 19.47 4.61 17.43
N VAL A 369 18.69 5.70 17.42
CA VAL A 369 18.03 6.26 18.60
C VAL A 369 16.57 6.56 18.27
N ILE A 370 15.67 6.12 19.15
CA ILE A 370 14.26 6.53 19.14
C ILE A 370 14.11 7.61 20.20
N ARG A 371 13.45 8.73 19.88
CA ARG A 371 13.18 9.79 20.84
C ARG A 371 11.70 10.13 20.86
N VAL A 372 11.17 10.40 22.06
CA VAL A 372 9.90 11.09 22.24
C VAL A 372 10.19 12.39 22.97
N TYR A 373 9.77 13.52 22.39
CA TYR A 373 9.98 14.82 23.00
C TYR A 373 8.84 15.81 22.69
N PHE A 374 8.67 16.80 23.57
CA PHE A 374 7.78 17.94 23.36
C PHE A 374 8.52 19.12 22.74
N ILE A 375 7.79 19.93 21.99
CA ILE A 375 8.10 21.33 21.75
C ILE A 375 6.89 22.16 22.18
N ASP A 376 7.07 22.96 23.23
CA ASP A 376 6.11 23.96 23.70
C ASP A 376 6.44 25.29 23.02
N THR A 377 5.61 25.69 22.04
CA THR A 377 5.81 26.95 21.32
C THR A 377 5.21 28.10 22.10
N LYS A 378 6.09 28.89 22.76
CA LYS A 378 5.74 30.04 23.62
C LYS A 378 4.79 31.07 22.97
N LYS A 379 4.74 31.12 21.64
CA LYS A 379 3.97 32.09 20.86
C LYS A 379 2.50 31.71 20.64
N ASP A 380 2.18 30.43 20.50
CA ASP A 380 0.82 29.98 20.17
C ASP A 380 0.17 29.13 21.28
N GLY A 381 0.92 28.83 22.35
CA GLY A 381 0.44 28.06 23.50
C GLY A 381 0.19 26.59 23.19
N ARG A 382 0.57 26.12 21.99
CA ARG A 382 0.37 24.73 21.55
C ARG A 382 1.56 23.87 21.90
N VAL A 383 1.28 22.62 22.20
CA VAL A 383 2.31 21.60 22.44
C VAL A 383 2.34 20.62 21.28
N LYS A 384 3.54 20.39 20.75
CA LYS A 384 3.78 19.38 19.72
C LYS A 384 4.57 18.23 20.32
N VAL A 385 4.08 17.01 20.14
CA VAL A 385 4.84 15.80 20.45
C VAL A 385 5.50 15.30 19.18
N TYR A 386 6.76 14.95 19.31
CA TYR A 386 7.54 14.32 18.26
C TYR A 386 7.94 12.92 18.72
N LEU A 387 7.58 11.91 17.93
CA LEU A 387 8.20 10.58 17.98
C LEU A 387 9.17 10.51 16.81
N SER A 388 10.47 10.52 17.07
CA SER A 388 11.50 10.46 16.03
C SER A 388 12.35 9.19 16.11
N VAL A 389 12.87 8.78 14.95
CA VAL A 389 13.87 7.73 14.83
C VAL A 389 15.04 8.29 14.01
N GLU A 390 16.22 8.29 14.62
CA GLU A 390 17.47 8.81 14.08
C GLU A 390 18.48 7.67 13.93
N ASN A 391 19.25 7.68 12.84
CA ASN A 391 20.32 6.72 12.58
C ASN A 391 21.64 7.46 12.34
N ASN A 392 22.48 7.63 13.37
CA ASN A 392 23.70 8.43 13.22
C ASN A 392 24.81 7.80 12.36
#